data_AF-A0A2T7NYW6-F1
#
_entry.id   AF-A0A2T7NYW6-F1
#
_cell.length_a   1.000
_cell.length_b   1.000
_cell.length_c   1.000
_cell.angle_alpha   90.00
_cell.angle_beta   90.00
_cell.angle_gamma   90.00
#
_symmetry.space_group_name_H-M   'P 1'
#
loop_
_entity.id
_entity.type
_entity.pdbx_description
1 polymer ?
#
loop_
_entity_poly.entity_id
_entity_poly.type
_entity_poly.pdbx_seq_one_letter_code
_entity_poly.pdbx_strand_id
1 'polypeptide(L)'
;MAESNETSSKVTCRSRRAVEQIISAVCSEIKKTLSKNSERIDEHCIRYIQKFRETFTAILRENILVNGELRDQSPLDITPEFDPVDNEKEKKINEELLPQLDLCIVDIARKRKQLPPVCKKAVTDYANHQAVYLTKVKPQVQNDSFGSVVNEIKQAASLITCEHLKATSATLASLVKASSEEYEQVVHLTKAVEIEEINRNCKTNPSVLIEFPFSSIDKALHSPAKKRCTDSLSLPQTVPVKYKHHADATLRMDFVVQPTDTLD
;
A
#
# COMPACT_ATOMS: atom_id res chain seq x y z
N MET A 1 7.55 12.67 -89.13
CA MET A 1 8.15 11.32 -89.06
C MET A 1 8.25 10.98 -87.59
N ALA A 2 7.36 10.11 -87.12
CA ALA A 2 7.32 9.70 -85.72
C ALA A 2 8.31 8.55 -85.55
N GLU A 3 9.34 8.76 -84.75
CA GLU A 3 10.20 7.68 -84.26
C GLU A 3 9.34 6.75 -83.40
N SER A 4 9.13 5.54 -83.91
CA SER A 4 8.48 4.46 -83.20
C SER A 4 9.35 4.09 -82.00
N ASN A 5 8.90 4.45 -80.80
CA ASN A 5 9.39 3.91 -79.54
C ASN A 5 9.16 2.39 -79.51
N GLU A 6 10.09 1.62 -80.05
CA GLU A 6 10.24 0.20 -79.72
C GLU A 6 10.63 0.12 -78.23
N THR A 7 9.64 -0.20 -77.41
CA THR A 7 9.83 -0.57 -76.01
C THR A 7 10.54 -1.94 -75.99
N SER A 8 11.85 -1.96 -76.20
CA SER A 8 12.62 -3.20 -76.01
C SER A 8 12.50 -3.60 -74.55
N SER A 9 11.76 -4.66 -74.26
CA SER A 9 11.58 -5.19 -72.90
C SER A 9 12.87 -5.85 -72.43
N LYS A 10 13.86 -5.04 -72.03
CA LYS A 10 15.13 -5.55 -71.49
C LYS A 10 14.90 -6.17 -70.13
N VAL A 11 15.59 -7.27 -69.86
CA VAL A 11 15.50 -7.96 -68.58
C VAL A 11 16.33 -7.20 -67.55
N THR A 12 15.74 -6.82 -66.42
CA THR A 12 16.44 -6.14 -65.34
C THR A 12 17.08 -7.16 -64.40
N CYS A 13 18.35 -6.95 -64.06
CA CYS A 13 19.10 -7.75 -63.11
C CYS A 13 19.75 -6.82 -62.07
N ARG A 14 19.85 -7.29 -60.83
CA ARG A 14 20.45 -6.53 -59.72
C ARG A 14 21.92 -6.87 -59.48
N SER A 15 22.40 -7.98 -60.04
CA SER A 15 23.73 -8.51 -59.78
C SER A 15 24.49 -8.78 -61.08
N ARG A 16 25.54 -8.00 -61.34
CA ARG A 16 26.44 -8.20 -62.49
C ARG A 16 27.10 -9.57 -62.43
N ARG A 17 27.53 -9.99 -61.24
CA ARG A 17 28.14 -11.32 -61.03
C ARG A 17 27.18 -12.45 -61.35
N ALA A 18 25.90 -12.33 -61.01
CA ALA A 18 24.91 -13.35 -61.38
C ALA A 18 24.82 -13.50 -62.91
N VAL A 19 24.81 -12.38 -63.65
CA VAL A 19 24.84 -12.41 -65.13
C VAL A 19 26.13 -13.07 -65.65
N GLU A 20 27.28 -12.72 -65.08
CA GLU A 20 28.58 -13.32 -65.47
C GLU A 20 28.66 -14.82 -65.11
N GLN A 21 28.07 -15.24 -63.99
CA GLN A 21 27.96 -16.65 -63.60
C GLN A 21 27.06 -17.43 -64.56
N ILE A 22 25.91 -16.87 -64.97
CA ILE A 22 25.03 -17.49 -65.98
C ILE A 22 25.77 -17.64 -67.30
N ILE A 23 26.45 -16.58 -67.77
CA ILE A 23 27.26 -16.64 -69.00
C ILE A 23 28.30 -17.74 -68.90
N SER A 24 29.03 -17.80 -67.77
CA SER A 24 30.05 -18.82 -67.52
C SER A 24 29.48 -20.23 -67.49
N ALA A 25 28.35 -20.44 -66.79
CA ALA A 25 27.69 -21.74 -66.68
C ALA A 25 27.20 -22.25 -68.04
N VAL A 26 26.52 -21.41 -68.82
CA VAL A 26 26.03 -21.78 -70.16
C VAL A 26 27.20 -22.08 -71.11
N CYS A 27 28.24 -21.25 -71.12
CA CYS A 27 29.42 -21.49 -71.94
C CYS A 27 30.15 -22.78 -71.55
N SER A 28 30.23 -23.07 -70.24
CA SER A 28 30.82 -24.30 -69.72
C SER A 28 30.04 -25.54 -70.15
N GLU A 29 28.71 -25.49 -70.08
CA GLU A 29 27.87 -26.63 -70.44
C GLU A 29 27.88 -26.91 -71.96
N ILE A 30 27.93 -25.85 -72.77
CA ILE A 30 28.07 -25.98 -74.23
C ILE A 30 29.44 -26.54 -74.58
N LYS A 31 30.51 -26.08 -73.93
CA LYS A 31 31.84 -26.66 -74.09
C LYS A 31 31.83 -28.15 -73.75
N LYS A 32 31.25 -28.55 -72.61
CA LYS A 32 31.14 -29.97 -72.23
C LYS A 32 30.34 -30.79 -73.25
N THR A 33 29.22 -30.26 -73.74
CA THR A 33 28.37 -30.95 -74.71
C THR A 33 29.10 -31.17 -76.04
N LEU A 34 29.81 -30.16 -76.52
CA LEU A 34 30.60 -30.25 -77.74
C LEU A 34 31.80 -31.19 -77.58
N SER A 35 32.46 -31.20 -76.42
CA SER A 35 33.54 -32.15 -76.12
C SER A 35 33.07 -33.60 -75.98
N LYS A 36 31.79 -33.84 -75.67
CA LYS A 36 31.21 -35.20 -75.60
C LYS A 36 30.78 -35.74 -76.97
N ASN A 37 30.32 -34.85 -77.86
CA ASN A 37 29.82 -35.22 -79.19
C ASN A 37 30.90 -35.26 -80.27
N SER A 38 32.14 -34.89 -79.95
CA SER A 38 33.26 -34.96 -80.87
C SER A 38 34.33 -35.92 -80.35
N GLU A 39 34.70 -36.93 -81.15
CA GLU A 39 35.83 -37.82 -80.84
C GLU A 39 37.19 -37.10 -80.86
N ARG A 40 37.26 -35.89 -81.45
CA ARG A 40 38.46 -35.03 -81.48
C ARG A 40 38.10 -33.56 -81.35
N ILE A 41 38.65 -32.88 -80.34
CA ILE A 41 38.60 -31.41 -80.29
C ILE A 41 39.58 -30.90 -81.35
N ASP A 42 39.06 -30.46 -82.49
CA ASP A 42 39.83 -29.83 -83.55
C ASP A 42 39.81 -28.29 -83.43
N GLU A 43 40.64 -27.61 -84.22
CA GLU A 43 40.68 -26.14 -84.25
C GLU A 43 39.33 -25.53 -84.61
N HIS A 44 38.53 -26.22 -85.43
CA HIS A 44 37.20 -25.76 -85.82
C HIS A 44 36.26 -25.72 -84.61
N CYS A 45 36.27 -26.76 -83.76
CA CYS A 45 35.50 -26.82 -82.53
C CYS A 45 35.87 -25.69 -81.56
N ILE A 46 37.18 -25.42 -81.40
CA ILE A 46 37.68 -24.32 -80.55
C ILE A 46 37.18 -22.96 -81.07
N ARG A 47 37.28 -22.71 -82.38
CA ARG A 47 36.77 -21.47 -83.00
C ARG A 47 35.25 -21.35 -82.86
N TYR A 48 34.51 -22.45 -82.96
CA TYR A 48 33.06 -22.45 -82.81
C TYR A 48 32.63 -22.11 -81.37
N ILE A 49 33.30 -22.69 -80.37
CA ILE A 49 33.05 -22.39 -78.95
C ILE A 49 33.36 -20.92 -78.65
N GLN A 50 34.47 -20.41 -79.18
CA GLN A 50 34.87 -19.02 -79.00
C GLN A 50 33.84 -18.07 -79.62
N LYS A 51 33.43 -18.31 -80.87
CA LYS A 51 32.41 -17.51 -81.56
C LYS A 51 31.05 -17.58 -80.86
N PHE A 52 30.66 -18.75 -80.36
CA PHE A 52 29.45 -18.91 -79.54
C PHE A 52 29.52 -18.02 -78.29
N ARG A 53 30.62 -18.13 -77.53
CA ARG A 53 30.80 -17.36 -76.29
C ARG A 53 30.71 -15.87 -76.55
N GLU A 54 31.38 -15.38 -77.60
CA GLU A 54 31.37 -13.96 -77.99
C GLU A 54 29.95 -13.50 -78.35
N THR A 55 29.27 -14.25 -79.23
CA THR A 55 27.91 -13.91 -79.70
C THR A 55 26.89 -13.95 -78.56
N PHE A 56 26.92 -15.01 -77.74
CA PHE A 56 26.01 -15.18 -76.61
C PHE A 56 26.23 -14.10 -75.55
N THR A 57 27.49 -13.78 -75.25
CA THR A 57 27.84 -12.73 -74.30
C THR A 57 27.39 -11.35 -74.81
N ALA A 58 27.56 -11.06 -76.10
CA ALA A 58 27.12 -9.81 -76.71
C ALA A 58 25.59 -9.66 -76.62
N ILE A 59 24.84 -10.67 -77.06
CA ILE A 59 23.37 -10.68 -77.01
C ILE A 59 22.86 -10.50 -75.58
N LEU A 60 23.41 -11.24 -74.61
CA LEU A 60 22.97 -11.09 -73.21
C LEU A 60 23.25 -9.70 -72.65
N ARG A 61 24.39 -9.09 -73.00
CA ARG A 61 24.75 -7.75 -72.53
C ARG A 61 23.88 -6.66 -73.14
N GLU A 62 23.44 -6.82 -74.39
CA GLU A 62 22.56 -5.86 -75.06
C GLU A 62 21.12 -5.89 -74.50
N ASN A 63 20.70 -7.05 -74.00
CA ASN A 63 19.33 -7.34 -73.57
C ASN A 63 19.13 -7.36 -72.04
N ILE A 64 20.20 -7.26 -71.24
CA ILE A 64 20.13 -7.20 -69.77
C ILE A 64 20.55 -5.81 -69.28
N LEU A 65 19.72 -5.22 -68.42
CA LEU A 65 20.03 -4.00 -67.67
C LEU A 65 20.48 -4.39 -66.26
N VAL A 66 21.70 -4.00 -65.87
CA VAL A 66 22.17 -4.20 -64.49
C VAL A 66 21.94 -2.90 -63.74
N ASN A 67 21.13 -2.94 -62.68
CA ASN A 67 20.75 -1.74 -61.90
C ASN A 67 20.11 -0.63 -62.77
N GLY A 68 19.41 -0.98 -63.85
CA GLY A 68 18.75 -0.02 -64.73
C GLY A 68 19.66 0.64 -65.77
N GLU A 69 20.97 0.34 -65.77
CA GLU A 69 21.93 0.89 -66.71
C GLU A 69 22.46 -0.16 -67.70
N LEU A 70 22.89 0.31 -68.87
CA LEU A 70 23.65 -0.50 -69.83
C LEU A 70 25.10 -0.63 -69.37
N ARG A 71 25.65 -1.84 -69.49
CA ARG A 71 26.92 -2.28 -68.89
C ARG A 71 28.15 -1.41 -69.20
N ASP A 72 28.16 -0.67 -70.32
CA ASP A 72 29.32 0.14 -70.74
C ASP A 72 29.46 1.48 -70.01
N GLN A 73 28.52 1.83 -69.12
CA GLN A 73 28.54 3.11 -68.39
C GLN A 73 29.09 3.02 -66.95
N SER A 74 29.29 1.81 -66.41
CA SER A 74 29.78 1.64 -65.03
C SER A 74 31.01 0.72 -64.94
N PRO A 75 32.21 1.28 -64.76
CA PRO A 75 33.44 0.49 -64.64
C PRO A 75 33.56 -0.26 -63.29
N LEU A 76 32.71 0.02 -62.29
CA LEU A 76 32.74 -0.64 -60.99
C LEU A 76 31.53 -1.55 -60.77
N ASP A 77 31.77 -2.73 -60.20
CA ASP A 77 30.75 -3.69 -59.78
C ASP A 77 30.11 -3.20 -58.48
N ILE A 78 29.20 -2.21 -58.56
CA ILE A 78 28.52 -1.58 -57.41
C ILE A 78 27.33 -2.45 -56.95
N THR A 79 27.47 -3.77 -56.93
CA THR A 79 26.43 -4.65 -56.39
C THR A 79 26.53 -4.65 -54.86
N PRO A 80 25.48 -4.22 -54.11
CA PRO A 80 25.49 -4.10 -52.65
C PRO A 80 25.57 -5.45 -51.90
N GLU A 81 25.58 -6.57 -52.63
CA GLU A 81 25.63 -7.92 -52.04
C GLU A 81 27.03 -8.32 -51.56
N PHE A 82 28.08 -7.58 -51.92
CA PHE A 82 29.45 -7.86 -51.48
C PHE A 82 30.26 -6.57 -51.35
N ASP A 83 30.04 -5.83 -50.26
CA ASP A 83 31.18 -5.12 -49.69
C ASP A 83 32.26 -6.18 -49.38
N PRO A 84 33.54 -5.96 -49.76
CA PRO A 84 34.61 -6.88 -49.38
C PRO A 84 34.56 -7.06 -47.87
N VAL A 85 34.64 -8.32 -47.40
CA VAL A 85 34.69 -8.62 -45.97
C VAL A 85 35.83 -7.81 -45.38
N ASP A 86 35.46 -6.85 -44.55
CA ASP A 86 36.40 -5.98 -43.87
C ASP A 86 37.09 -6.84 -42.80
N ASN A 87 38.23 -7.41 -43.17
CA ASN A 87 38.99 -8.34 -42.33
C ASN A 87 39.37 -7.70 -40.98
N GLU A 88 39.49 -6.37 -40.91
CA GLU A 88 39.74 -5.67 -39.64
C GLU A 88 38.49 -5.68 -38.76
N LYS A 89 37.31 -5.45 -39.34
CA LYS A 89 36.04 -5.58 -38.61
C LYS A 89 35.77 -7.01 -38.17
N GLU A 90 36.01 -7.99 -39.04
CA GLU A 90 35.84 -9.41 -38.71
C GLU A 90 36.78 -9.81 -37.56
N LYS A 91 38.05 -9.41 -37.64
CA LYS A 91 39.02 -9.64 -36.56
C LYS A 91 38.57 -8.98 -35.25
N LYS A 92 38.12 -7.73 -35.29
CA LYS A 92 37.61 -7.02 -34.10
C LYS A 92 36.40 -7.72 -33.48
N ILE A 93 35.47 -8.18 -34.31
CA ILE A 93 34.29 -8.91 -33.84
C ILE A 93 34.71 -10.22 -33.17
N ASN A 94 35.58 -11.00 -33.82
CA ASN A 94 35.91 -12.34 -33.37
C ASN A 94 36.90 -12.38 -32.21
N GLU A 95 37.89 -11.48 -32.19
CA GLU A 95 38.96 -11.49 -31.19
C GLU A 95 38.66 -10.59 -29.98
N GLU A 96 37.85 -9.54 -30.14
CA GLU A 96 37.57 -8.59 -29.07
C GLU A 96 36.12 -8.66 -28.58
N LEU A 97 35.15 -8.46 -29.48
CA LEU A 97 33.76 -8.28 -29.08
C LEU A 97 33.10 -9.58 -28.61
N LEU A 98 33.31 -10.70 -29.31
CA LEU A 98 32.73 -11.99 -28.92
C LEU A 98 33.23 -12.47 -27.55
N PRO A 99 34.55 -12.48 -27.25
CA PRO A 99 35.03 -12.85 -25.91
C PRO A 99 34.52 -11.93 -24.81
N GLN A 100 34.46 -10.61 -25.07
CA GLN A 100 33.91 -9.65 -24.09
C GLN A 100 32.42 -9.89 -23.83
N LEU A 101 31.65 -10.24 -24.86
CA LEU A 101 30.23 -10.56 -24.73
C LEU A 101 30.05 -11.81 -23.87
N ASP A 102 30.84 -12.86 -24.10
CA ASP A 102 30.79 -14.10 -23.31
C ASP A 102 31.11 -13.83 -21.84
N LEU A 103 32.15 -13.03 -21.55
CA LEU A 103 32.48 -12.61 -20.18
C LEU A 103 31.32 -11.85 -19.54
N CYS A 104 30.70 -10.92 -20.27
CA CYS A 104 29.53 -10.18 -19.78
C CYS A 104 28.35 -11.10 -19.48
N ILE A 105 28.08 -12.11 -20.33
CA ILE A 105 27.01 -13.09 -20.14
C ILE A 105 27.25 -13.89 -18.85
N VAL A 106 28.48 -14.39 -18.64
CA VAL A 106 28.86 -15.13 -17.43
C VAL A 106 28.71 -14.26 -16.19
N ASP A 107 29.15 -13.00 -16.25
CA ASP A 107 29.05 -12.06 -15.14
C ASP A 107 27.60 -11.74 -14.77
N ILE A 108 26.74 -11.51 -15.76
CA ILE A 108 25.32 -11.29 -15.55
C ILE A 108 24.67 -12.54 -14.95
N ALA A 109 24.99 -13.73 -15.46
CA ALA A 109 24.47 -14.99 -14.92
C ALA A 109 24.89 -15.19 -13.45
N ARG A 110 26.15 -14.90 -13.13
CA ARG A 110 26.68 -14.93 -11.75
C ARG A 110 25.94 -13.94 -10.85
N LYS A 111 25.78 -12.69 -11.29
CA LYS A 111 25.04 -11.64 -10.55
C LYS A 111 23.58 -12.04 -10.32
N ARG A 112 22.89 -12.58 -11.32
CA ARG A 112 21.51 -13.08 -11.20
C ARG A 112 21.38 -14.19 -10.16
N LYS A 113 22.40 -15.05 -10.01
CA LYS A 113 22.40 -16.11 -9.00
C LYS A 113 22.74 -15.60 -7.60
N GLN A 114 23.70 -14.69 -7.47
CA GLN A 114 24.30 -14.33 -6.18
C GLN A 114 23.68 -13.09 -5.52
N LEU A 115 23.25 -12.08 -6.29
CA LEU A 115 22.74 -10.83 -5.73
C LEU A 115 21.39 -10.96 -5.03
N PRO A 116 20.37 -11.67 -5.57
CA PRO A 116 19.04 -11.68 -4.94
C PRO A 116 19.04 -12.20 -3.48
N PRO A 117 19.77 -13.28 -3.12
CA PRO A 117 19.89 -13.69 -1.73
C PRO A 117 20.53 -12.63 -0.81
N VAL A 118 21.56 -11.92 -1.30
CA VAL A 118 22.25 -10.87 -0.54
C VAL A 118 21.33 -9.68 -0.31
N CYS A 119 20.64 -9.21 -1.35
CA CYS A 119 19.66 -8.14 -1.25
C CYS A 119 18.52 -8.52 -0.30
N LYS A 120 18.00 -9.75 -0.41
CA LYS A 120 16.94 -10.25 0.48
C LYS A 120 17.39 -10.24 1.94
N LYS A 121 18.62 -10.68 2.23
CA LYS A 121 19.18 -10.67 3.58
C LYS A 121 19.27 -9.25 4.12
N ALA A 122 19.85 -8.32 3.36
CA ALA A 122 20.00 -6.93 3.76
C ALA A 122 18.65 -6.25 4.08
N VAL A 123 17.63 -6.46 3.22
CA VAL A 123 16.28 -5.92 3.44
C VAL A 123 15.63 -6.56 4.67
N THR A 124 15.81 -7.86 4.89
CA THR A 124 15.27 -8.56 6.06
C THR A 124 15.91 -8.04 7.36
N ASP A 125 17.23 -7.87 7.37
CA ASP A 125 17.97 -7.36 8.52
C ASP A 125 17.54 -5.92 8.86
N TYR A 126 17.36 -5.08 7.84
CA TYR A 126 16.83 -3.72 8.01
C TYR A 126 15.41 -3.71 8.59
N ALA A 127 14.51 -4.53 8.03
CA ALA A 127 13.13 -4.63 8.53
C ALA A 127 13.08 -5.11 9.99
N ASN A 128 13.93 -6.07 10.36
CA ASN A 128 14.05 -6.55 11.74
C ASN A 128 14.54 -5.44 12.68
N HIS A 129 15.55 -4.66 12.27
CA HIS A 129 16.02 -3.52 13.07
C HIS A 129 14.93 -2.46 13.26
N GLN A 130 14.17 -2.17 12.20
CA GLN A 130 13.05 -1.22 12.28
C GLN A 130 11.94 -1.73 13.21
N ALA A 131 11.60 -3.01 13.15
CA ALA A 131 10.63 -3.61 14.06
C ALA A 131 11.09 -3.51 15.53
N VAL A 132 12.36 -3.82 15.80
CA VAL A 132 12.95 -3.68 17.15
C VAL A 132 12.88 -2.22 17.61
N TYR A 133 13.23 -1.26 16.75
CA TYR A 133 13.12 0.16 17.09
C TYR A 133 11.70 0.57 17.48
N LEU A 134 10.70 0.21 16.66
CA LEU A 134 9.30 0.55 16.92
C LEU A 134 8.78 -0.10 18.22
N THR A 135 9.23 -1.33 18.54
CA THR A 135 8.87 -1.96 19.82
C THR A 135 9.50 -1.28 21.04
N LYS A 136 10.68 -0.68 20.90
CA LYS A 136 11.34 0.10 21.96
C LYS A 136 10.69 1.47 22.14
N VAL A 137 10.25 2.10 21.06
CA VAL A 137 9.52 3.37 21.08
C VAL A 137 8.03 3.09 21.31
N LYS A 138 7.69 2.36 22.38
CA LYS A 138 6.31 2.39 22.90
C LYS A 138 6.11 3.78 23.52
N PRO A 139 5.22 4.63 22.98
CA PRO A 139 4.89 5.86 23.68
C PRO A 139 4.28 5.48 25.03
N GLN A 140 4.99 5.79 26.12
CA GLN A 140 4.37 5.85 27.43
C GLN A 140 3.38 7.01 27.37
N VAL A 141 2.12 6.69 27.10
CA VAL A 141 1.02 7.62 27.37
C VAL A 141 0.99 7.74 28.89
N GLN A 142 1.54 8.84 29.41
CA GLN A 142 1.40 9.20 30.81
C GLN A 142 -0.09 9.39 31.09
N ASN A 143 -0.72 8.38 31.68
CA ASN A 143 -2.13 8.41 32.10
C ASN A 143 -2.33 9.17 33.42
N ASP A 144 -1.32 9.93 33.87
CA ASP A 144 -1.28 10.52 35.22
C ASP A 144 -2.28 11.66 35.43
N SER A 145 -2.91 12.17 34.36
CA SER A 145 -3.82 13.33 34.47
C SER A 145 -5.25 12.97 34.90
N PHE A 146 -5.73 11.74 34.71
CA PHE A 146 -7.13 11.40 35.03
C PHE A 146 -7.34 10.96 36.49
N GLY A 147 -6.31 10.44 37.16
CA GLY A 147 -6.43 9.95 38.54
C GLY A 147 -6.56 11.07 39.58
N SER A 148 -5.85 12.19 39.41
CA SER A 148 -5.83 13.31 40.38
C SER A 148 -7.16 14.03 40.44
N VAL A 149 -7.74 14.35 39.27
CA VAL A 149 -8.99 15.13 39.17
C VAL A 149 -10.18 14.38 39.78
N VAL A 150 -10.24 13.06 39.61
CA VAL A 150 -11.34 12.24 40.17
C VAL A 150 -11.27 12.17 41.71
N ASN A 151 -10.06 12.15 42.28
CA ASN A 151 -9.89 12.11 43.73
C ASN A 151 -10.19 13.45 44.39
N GLU A 152 -9.80 14.56 43.77
CA GLU A 152 -10.12 15.92 44.27
C GLU A 152 -11.62 16.19 44.26
N ILE A 153 -12.33 15.80 43.19
CA ILE A 153 -13.80 15.95 43.10
C ILE A 153 -14.51 15.10 44.15
N LYS A 154 -14.05 13.86 44.40
CA LYS A 154 -14.63 12.99 45.45
C LYS A 154 -14.43 13.57 46.85
N GLN A 155 -13.27 14.17 47.13
CA GLN A 155 -12.99 14.79 48.42
C GLN A 155 -13.87 16.02 48.66
N ALA A 156 -14.02 16.87 47.64
CA ALA A 156 -14.90 18.03 47.69
C ALA A 156 -16.37 17.64 47.89
N ALA A 157 -16.85 16.62 47.16
CA ALA A 157 -18.20 16.11 47.30
C ALA A 157 -18.46 15.52 48.71
N SER A 158 -17.49 14.79 49.28
CA SER A 158 -17.58 14.22 50.63
C SER A 158 -17.65 15.30 51.71
N LEU A 159 -16.84 16.36 51.60
CA LEU A 159 -16.83 17.47 52.55
C LEU A 159 -18.15 18.25 52.54
N ILE A 160 -18.67 18.56 51.35
CA ILE A 160 -19.91 19.34 51.21
C ILE A 160 -21.13 18.53 51.67
N THR A 161 -21.21 17.24 51.31
CA THR A 161 -22.40 16.45 51.64
C THR A 161 -22.39 15.92 53.06
N CYS A 162 -21.30 15.34 53.58
CA CYS A 162 -21.38 14.68 54.90
C CYS A 162 -21.32 15.65 56.08
N GLU A 163 -20.44 16.66 56.05
CA GLU A 163 -20.26 17.53 57.22
C GLU A 163 -21.41 18.53 57.36
N HIS A 164 -21.92 19.07 56.24
CA HIS A 164 -23.05 20.00 56.31
C HIS A 164 -24.36 19.30 56.69
N LEU A 165 -24.61 18.07 56.22
CA LEU A 165 -25.75 17.26 56.65
C LEU A 165 -25.65 16.84 58.12
N LYS A 166 -24.46 16.51 58.63
CA LYS A 166 -24.28 16.22 60.05
C LYS A 166 -24.57 17.46 60.91
N ALA A 167 -24.04 18.62 60.52
CA ALA A 167 -24.26 19.86 61.26
C ALA A 167 -25.75 20.23 61.29
N THR A 168 -26.43 20.19 60.14
CA THR A 168 -27.88 20.48 60.06
C THR A 168 -28.71 19.46 60.82
N SER A 169 -28.35 18.17 60.78
CA SER A 169 -29.01 17.13 61.59
C SER A 169 -28.85 17.36 63.09
N ALA A 170 -27.67 17.80 63.55
CA ALA A 170 -27.43 18.11 64.96
C ALA A 170 -28.24 19.33 65.41
N THR A 171 -28.28 20.38 64.58
CA THR A 171 -29.10 21.57 64.84
C THR A 171 -30.59 21.22 64.92
N LEU A 172 -31.10 20.42 63.98
CA LEU A 172 -32.49 19.97 64.01
C LEU A 172 -32.82 19.18 65.29
N ALA A 173 -31.94 18.28 65.71
CA ALA A 173 -32.13 17.53 66.96
C ALA A 173 -32.19 18.45 68.19
N SER A 174 -31.34 19.49 68.23
CA SER A 174 -31.37 20.48 69.32
C SER A 174 -32.65 21.30 69.35
N LEU A 175 -33.15 21.72 68.18
CA LEU A 175 -34.40 22.47 68.04
C LEU A 175 -35.62 21.65 68.48
N VAL A 176 -35.68 20.37 68.11
CA VAL A 176 -36.77 19.48 68.54
C VAL A 176 -36.79 19.34 70.07
N LYS A 177 -35.62 19.23 70.69
CA LYS A 177 -35.52 19.14 72.15
C LYS A 177 -35.96 20.45 72.83
N ALA A 178 -35.45 21.59 72.37
CA ALA A 178 -35.82 22.90 72.90
C ALA A 178 -37.32 23.18 72.75
N SER A 179 -37.92 22.84 71.60
CA SER A 179 -39.35 23.00 71.37
C SER A 179 -40.20 22.16 72.33
N SER A 180 -39.75 20.95 72.70
CA SER A 180 -40.44 20.13 73.71
C SER A 180 -40.38 20.78 75.10
N GLU A 181 -39.23 21.32 75.49
CA GLU A 181 -39.04 22.01 76.77
C GLU A 181 -39.88 23.29 76.84
N GLU A 182 -39.91 24.09 75.76
CA GLU A 182 -40.76 25.28 75.64
C GLU A 182 -42.25 24.93 75.70
N TYR A 183 -42.67 23.84 75.05
CA TYR A 183 -44.05 23.37 75.12
C TYR A 183 -44.46 23.01 76.55
N GLU A 184 -43.62 22.30 77.30
CA GLU A 184 -43.87 22.00 78.71
C GLU A 184 -44.00 23.29 79.55
N GLN A 185 -43.11 24.27 79.33
CA GLN A 185 -43.19 25.57 80.01
C GLN A 185 -44.49 26.31 79.71
N VAL A 186 -44.96 26.29 78.46
CA VAL A 186 -46.26 26.88 78.08
C VAL A 186 -47.39 26.18 78.80
N VAL A 187 -47.42 24.83 78.83
CA VAL A 187 -48.44 24.06 79.56
C VAL A 187 -48.45 24.40 81.05
N HIS A 188 -47.27 24.54 81.67
CA HIS A 188 -47.14 24.94 83.07
C HIS A 188 -47.66 26.36 83.33
N LEU A 189 -47.32 27.31 82.45
CA LEU A 189 -47.79 28.69 82.54
C LEU A 189 -49.31 28.79 82.35
N THR A 190 -49.89 28.07 81.38
CA THR A 190 -51.34 28.01 81.18
C THR A 190 -52.05 27.52 82.44
N LYS A 191 -51.56 26.42 83.04
CA LYS A 191 -52.09 25.92 84.32
C LYS A 191 -51.96 26.93 85.46
N ALA A 192 -50.84 27.64 85.55
CA ALA A 192 -50.63 28.65 86.58
C ALA A 192 -51.61 29.83 86.43
N VAL A 193 -51.87 30.28 85.19
CA VAL A 193 -52.86 31.31 84.89
C VAL A 193 -54.27 30.84 85.25
N GLU A 194 -54.65 29.61 84.90
CA GLU A 194 -55.95 29.04 85.29
C GLU A 194 -56.14 29.02 86.82
N ILE A 195 -55.11 28.60 87.57
CA ILE A 195 -55.15 28.61 89.05
C ILE A 195 -55.28 30.05 89.58
N GLU A 196 -54.57 31.01 89.01
CA GLU A 196 -54.66 32.41 89.42
C GLU A 196 -56.05 32.99 89.14
N GLU A 197 -56.64 32.67 87.99
CA GLU A 197 -57.99 33.10 87.61
C GLU A 197 -59.06 32.50 88.54
N ILE A 198 -58.95 31.21 88.89
CA ILE A 198 -59.77 30.57 89.92
C ILE A 198 -59.62 31.31 91.26
N ASN A 199 -58.38 31.58 91.69
CA ASN A 199 -58.10 32.29 92.94
C ASN A 199 -58.64 33.73 92.97
N ARG A 200 -58.62 34.43 91.84
CA ARG A 200 -59.22 35.78 91.70
C ARG A 200 -60.76 35.72 91.79
N ASN A 201 -61.38 34.71 91.17
CA ASN A 201 -62.82 34.53 91.17
C ASN A 201 -63.37 33.95 92.50
N CYS A 202 -62.52 33.32 93.32
CA CYS A 202 -62.89 32.78 94.63
C CYS A 202 -62.91 33.79 95.81
N LYS A 203 -62.76 35.10 95.58
CA LYS A 203 -62.86 36.13 96.64
C LYS A 203 -64.29 36.47 97.11
N THR A 204 -65.22 35.51 97.00
CA THR A 204 -66.48 35.54 97.74
C THR A 204 -66.78 34.13 98.27
N ASN A 205 -66.79 34.01 99.60
CA ASN A 205 -67.09 32.85 100.45
C ASN A 205 -65.99 31.79 100.66
N PRO A 206 -65.51 31.62 101.92
CA PRO A 206 -64.75 30.46 102.31
C PRO A 206 -65.74 29.29 102.49
N SER A 207 -65.42 28.14 101.89
CA SER A 207 -66.03 26.80 102.05
C SER A 207 -66.54 26.23 100.73
N VAL A 208 -65.64 25.70 99.91
CA VAL A 208 -66.00 24.52 99.12
C VAL A 208 -64.82 23.54 99.16
N LEU A 209 -64.92 22.56 100.07
CA LEU A 209 -64.32 21.25 99.88
C LEU A 209 -64.86 20.72 98.55
N ILE A 210 -64.01 20.56 97.53
CA ILE A 210 -64.32 19.67 96.42
C ILE A 210 -63.28 18.57 96.42
N GLU A 211 -63.76 17.42 96.85
CA GLU A 211 -63.09 16.15 96.84
C GLU A 211 -63.43 15.42 95.52
N PHE A 212 -62.43 14.67 95.00
CA PHE A 212 -62.52 13.54 94.06
C PHE A 212 -62.75 13.79 92.54
N PRO A 213 -62.50 12.78 91.65
CA PRO A 213 -61.79 11.49 91.78
C PRO A 213 -60.76 11.17 90.64
N PHE A 214 -60.03 10.06 90.79
CA PHE A 214 -59.34 9.34 89.70
C PHE A 214 -60.30 8.96 88.55
N SER A 215 -59.82 8.98 87.28
CA SER A 215 -60.10 7.89 86.33
C SER A 215 -59.17 7.91 85.11
N SER A 216 -58.83 6.70 84.69
CA SER A 216 -57.90 6.30 83.64
C SER A 216 -58.32 6.71 82.23
N ILE A 217 -57.33 7.01 81.38
CA ILE A 217 -57.41 6.76 79.93
C ILE A 217 -56.13 6.05 79.49
N ASP A 218 -56.30 4.76 79.18
CA ASP A 218 -55.40 3.94 78.38
C ASP A 218 -55.47 4.30 76.88
N LYS A 219 -54.46 3.80 76.14
CA LYS A 219 -54.37 3.55 74.68
C LYS A 219 -53.79 4.72 73.84
N ALA A 220 -52.93 4.54 72.84
CA ALA A 220 -52.31 3.36 72.23
C ALA A 220 -51.32 3.83 71.13
N LEU A 221 -50.33 2.97 70.82
CA LEU A 221 -49.69 2.77 69.51
C LEU A 221 -49.12 3.97 68.73
N HIS A 222 -47.79 4.02 68.55
CA HIS A 222 -47.14 3.46 67.35
C HIS A 222 -45.61 3.67 67.37
N SER A 223 -44.87 2.56 67.28
CA SER A 223 -43.50 2.50 66.75
C SER A 223 -43.53 2.53 65.21
N PRO A 224 -42.43 2.92 64.54
CA PRO A 224 -41.73 1.93 63.71
C PRO A 224 -40.20 2.05 63.87
N ALA A 225 -39.48 0.97 64.20
CA ALA A 225 -39.09 -0.14 63.32
C ALA A 225 -38.07 0.26 62.24
N LYS A 226 -36.81 -0.08 62.55
CA LYS A 226 -35.68 -0.27 61.63
C LYS A 226 -36.11 -1.08 60.40
N LYS A 227 -35.74 -0.63 59.20
CA LYS A 227 -35.55 -1.52 58.04
C LYS A 227 -34.19 -1.28 57.40
N ARG A 228 -33.36 -2.32 57.47
CA ARG A 228 -32.24 -2.60 56.58
C ARG A 228 -32.81 -2.85 55.18
N CYS A 229 -32.18 -2.30 54.15
CA CYS A 229 -32.19 -2.87 52.81
C CYS A 229 -30.78 -3.35 52.49
N THR A 230 -30.59 -4.67 52.56
CA THR A 230 -29.57 -5.40 51.81
C THR A 230 -30.27 -6.11 50.66
N ASP A 231 -29.46 -6.45 49.66
CA ASP A 231 -29.74 -7.35 48.53
C ASP A 231 -30.46 -6.70 47.36
N SER A 232 -30.11 -6.92 46.09
CA SER A 232 -29.04 -7.66 45.42
C SER A 232 -29.30 -7.52 43.90
N LEU A 233 -28.34 -7.96 43.07
CA LEU A 233 -28.49 -8.30 41.64
C LEU A 233 -28.57 -7.12 40.66
N SER A 234 -27.91 -7.09 39.50
CA SER A 234 -27.02 -8.04 38.81
C SER A 234 -26.45 -7.31 37.58
N LEU A 235 -25.17 -7.54 37.26
CA LEU A 235 -24.58 -7.21 35.96
C LEU A 235 -25.30 -7.95 34.81
N PRO A 236 -25.31 -7.37 33.60
CA PRO A 236 -25.08 -8.11 32.37
C PRO A 236 -23.72 -7.67 31.78
N GLN A 237 -22.73 -8.55 31.83
CA GLN A 237 -22.26 -9.33 30.67
C GLN A 237 -21.81 -8.47 29.47
N THR A 238 -20.49 -8.30 29.41
CA THR A 238 -19.71 -7.95 28.23
C THR A 238 -19.88 -9.01 27.15
N VAL A 239 -20.34 -8.60 25.97
CA VAL A 239 -20.31 -9.40 24.75
C VAL A 239 -18.92 -9.24 24.11
N PRO A 240 -18.19 -10.32 23.79
CA PRO A 240 -16.95 -10.20 23.04
C PRO A 240 -17.27 -10.05 21.55
N VAL A 241 -17.05 -8.86 21.00
CA VAL A 241 -17.05 -8.65 19.55
C VAL A 241 -15.75 -9.22 18.97
N LYS A 242 -15.86 -10.34 18.26
CA LYS A 242 -14.81 -10.89 17.41
C LYS A 242 -14.67 -10.00 16.17
N TYR A 243 -13.60 -9.21 16.08
CA TYR A 243 -13.18 -8.66 14.79
C TYR A 243 -12.28 -9.67 14.07
N LYS A 244 -12.78 -10.16 12.94
CA LYS A 244 -12.01 -10.93 11.95
C LYS A 244 -10.92 -10.04 11.36
N HIS A 245 -9.68 -10.51 11.40
CA HIS A 245 -8.61 -10.02 10.54
C HIS A 245 -8.99 -10.28 9.07
N HIS A 246 -9.24 -9.24 8.31
CA HIS A 246 -9.08 -9.28 6.86
C HIS A 246 -7.69 -8.70 6.54
N ALA A 247 -6.78 -9.61 6.23
CA ALA A 247 -5.57 -9.30 5.48
C ALA A 247 -5.97 -9.16 4.01
N ASP A 248 -5.75 -7.98 3.44
CA ASP A 248 -5.34 -7.78 2.04
C ASP A 248 -5.20 -6.28 1.77
N ALA A 249 -3.97 -5.80 1.85
CA ALA A 249 -3.58 -4.51 1.32
C ALA A 249 -2.27 -4.71 0.55
N THR A 250 -2.42 -5.12 -0.72
CA THR A 250 -1.36 -5.13 -1.71
C THR A 250 -0.96 -3.69 -2.02
N LEU A 251 0.04 -3.18 -1.31
CA LEU A 251 0.69 -1.91 -1.61
C LEU A 251 1.57 -2.08 -2.85
N ARG A 252 1.06 -1.68 -4.01
CA ARG A 252 1.89 -1.42 -5.19
C ARG A 252 2.65 -0.12 -4.93
N MET A 253 3.97 -0.21 -4.76
CA MET A 253 4.87 0.94 -4.89
C MET A 253 5.40 0.98 -6.32
N ASP A 254 4.91 1.94 -7.10
CA ASP A 254 5.50 2.29 -8.39
C ASP A 254 6.77 3.09 -8.12
N PHE A 255 7.93 2.50 -8.42
CA PHE A 255 9.21 3.20 -8.38
C PHE A 255 9.37 4.00 -9.68
N VAL A 256 9.21 5.31 -9.59
CA VAL A 256 9.67 6.24 -10.62
C VAL A 256 11.17 6.43 -10.44
N VAL A 257 11.96 5.85 -11.34
CA VAL A 257 13.40 6.09 -11.42
C VAL A 257 13.60 7.43 -12.13
N GLN A 258 14.06 8.45 -11.40
CA GLN A 258 14.58 9.66 -12.02
C GLN A 258 16.04 9.44 -12.47
N PRO A 259 16.42 9.89 -13.67
CA PRO A 259 17.80 9.87 -14.10
C PRO A 259 18.59 10.93 -13.31
N THR A 260 19.67 10.52 -12.67
CA THR A 260 20.64 11.43 -12.08
C THR A 260 21.50 12.02 -13.19
N ASP A 261 21.48 13.35 -13.28
CA ASP A 261 22.35 14.14 -14.14
C ASP A 261 23.82 13.83 -13.84
N THR A 262 24.57 13.60 -14.91
CA THR A 262 26.03 13.56 -14.94
C THR A 262 26.57 14.94 -14.57
N LEU A 263 27.41 14.99 -13.53
CA LEU A 263 28.28 16.14 -13.26
C LEU A 263 29.63 15.89 -13.95
N ASP A 264 30.04 16.87 -14.75
CA ASP A 264 31.37 17.06 -15.33
C ASP A 264 32.47 17.18 -14.26
#